data_AF-A0A5C8LGI6-F1
#
_entry.id   AF-A0A5C8LGI6-F1
#
_cell.length_a   1.000
_cell.length_b   1.000
_cell.length_c   1.000
_cell.angle_alpha   90.00
_cell.angle_beta   90.00
_cell.angle_gamma   90.00
#
_symmetry.space_group_name_H-M   'P 1'
#
loop_
_entity.id
_entity.type
_entity.pdbx_description
1 polymer ?
#
loop_
_entity_poly.entity_id
_entity_poly.type
_entity_poly.pdbx_seq_one_letter_code
_entity_poly.pdbx_strand_id
1 'polypeptide(L)'
;MKYRKIREEELKNKVGADWFKQFDTTEIIGNIDFSVLPQQDSLFGRTPLLWAEAKTGNFDISAMFVQLILTIGKARTFDKTLPPAFLGVFDFKKIAFVDYVNIQDIFFLNDFNWNVAPSNHNTKEFQLIKERIESILKVKTYIFDYEKDQKELKIFIKNNIAKATTKSKIKIDKNNFIPIYLRWLEVVKPIINVNWEELSDANIFDSDFYLADLFVDDKGTQTIDDDSSIRESLFVVFHNQGYKIAKENINRMFDATIDIKHKETYQHFWKLYKRPPIKEFQDYIIQRRDLLAPQDIRERKGAFFTPRIWVELSQKYLTDYLGEDWQDEYYIWDCAAGTGNLLAGLTNKYNIYASTLDQADINVMHERIDHGANLLKNHVFQFDFLNDNFSKLPQSLQAIINDPKKREKLVIYINPPYAEADNRIGEGRKGVANSEIHKKYSANMGYTKREMYIQFLTRVYFEIPQVVLANFSTLKNLQA
;
A
#
# COMPACT_ATOMS: atom_id res chain seq x y z
N MET A 1 11.03 -36.36 26.03
CA MET A 1 11.16 -34.89 26.18
C MET A 1 12.61 -34.61 26.50
N LYS A 2 13.33 -34.02 25.54
CA LYS A 2 14.75 -33.72 25.64
C LYS A 2 15.06 -32.71 26.75
N TYR A 3 14.24 -31.65 26.85
CA TYR A 3 14.38 -30.62 27.87
C TYR A 3 13.36 -30.85 28.98
N ARG A 4 13.71 -30.66 30.25
CA ARG A 4 12.78 -30.87 31.38
C ARG A 4 13.11 -29.93 32.53
N LYS A 5 12.07 -29.38 33.18
CA LYS A 5 12.15 -28.56 34.41
C LYS A 5 13.07 -27.33 34.30
N ILE A 6 13.17 -26.75 33.11
CA ILE A 6 13.93 -25.52 32.86
C ILE A 6 12.99 -24.36 32.54
N ARG A 7 13.46 -23.12 32.68
CA ARG A 7 12.69 -21.93 32.28
C ARG A 7 12.67 -21.79 30.75
N GLU A 8 11.70 -21.05 30.22
CA GLU A 8 11.58 -20.80 28.78
C GLU A 8 12.82 -20.11 28.20
N GLU A 9 13.38 -19.13 28.91
CA GLU A 9 14.64 -18.47 28.51
C GLU A 9 15.83 -19.46 28.44
N GLU A 10 15.89 -20.41 29.38
CA GLU A 10 16.92 -21.45 29.35
C GLU A 10 16.69 -22.42 28.18
N LEU A 11 15.43 -22.71 27.83
CA LEU A 11 15.09 -23.51 26.67
C LEU A 11 15.58 -22.86 25.37
N LYS A 12 15.30 -21.56 25.18
CA LYS A 12 15.74 -20.79 23.99
C LYS A 12 17.26 -20.90 23.80
N ASN A 13 18.01 -20.67 24.87
CA ASN A 13 19.48 -20.78 24.87
C ASN A 13 19.97 -22.20 24.53
N LYS A 14 19.37 -23.23 25.12
CA LYS A 14 19.75 -24.63 24.85
C LYS A 14 19.41 -25.06 23.43
N VAL A 15 18.27 -24.64 22.89
CA VAL A 15 17.89 -24.94 21.51
C VAL A 15 18.87 -24.27 20.54
N GLY A 16 19.23 -23.01 20.77
CA GLY A 16 20.27 -22.29 20.02
C GLY A 16 21.61 -23.05 20.03
N ALA A 17 22.09 -23.42 21.21
CA ALA A 17 23.36 -24.13 21.37
C ALA A 17 23.37 -25.55 20.75
N ASP A 18 22.28 -26.30 20.90
CA ASP A 18 22.20 -27.69 20.48
C ASP A 18 22.02 -27.85 18.96
N TRP A 19 21.25 -26.94 18.33
CA TRP A 19 20.77 -27.12 16.96
C TRP A 19 21.21 -26.03 15.99
N PHE A 20 21.52 -24.83 16.48
CA PHE A 20 21.80 -23.65 15.66
C PHE A 20 23.18 -23.03 15.93
N LYS A 21 24.12 -23.78 16.53
CA LYS A 21 25.47 -23.30 16.92
C LYS A 21 26.25 -22.54 15.84
N GLN A 22 25.99 -22.84 14.57
CA GLN A 22 26.66 -22.22 13.41
C GLN A 22 26.04 -20.88 12.97
N PHE A 23 25.00 -20.42 13.66
CA PHE A 23 24.26 -19.19 13.39
C PHE A 23 24.39 -18.23 14.57
N ASP A 24 23.95 -16.99 14.39
CA ASP A 24 23.65 -16.09 15.50
C ASP A 24 22.21 -16.32 15.96
N THR A 25 22.05 -16.60 17.26
CA THR A 25 20.75 -16.79 17.91
C THR A 25 20.57 -15.88 19.12
N THR A 26 21.37 -14.81 19.20
CA THR A 26 21.42 -13.89 20.34
C THR A 26 20.65 -12.61 20.10
N GLU A 27 20.39 -12.26 18.84
CA GLU A 27 19.66 -11.06 18.46
C GLU A 27 18.16 -11.21 18.75
N ILE A 28 17.58 -10.19 19.40
CA ILE A 28 16.16 -10.15 19.75
C ILE A 28 15.45 -9.22 18.76
N ILE A 29 14.46 -9.75 18.04
CA ILE A 29 13.68 -9.00 17.04
C ILE A 29 12.30 -8.71 17.62
N GLY A 30 12.15 -7.51 18.18
CA GLY A 30 10.91 -7.09 18.83
C GLY A 30 10.54 -8.03 20.00
N ASN A 31 9.32 -8.56 19.98
CA ASN A 31 8.82 -9.50 20.99
C ASN A 31 8.88 -10.97 20.53
N ILE A 32 9.63 -11.28 19.46
CA ILE A 32 9.81 -12.65 18.99
C ILE A 32 10.77 -13.37 19.93
N ASP A 33 10.35 -14.53 20.42
CA ASP A 33 11.09 -15.30 21.43
C ASP A 33 12.48 -15.76 20.99
N PHE A 34 12.62 -16.14 19.73
CA PHE A 34 13.86 -16.72 19.21
C PHE A 34 14.05 -16.35 17.75
N SER A 35 15.27 -15.95 17.39
CA SER A 35 15.65 -15.65 16.02
C SER A 35 16.92 -16.41 15.63
N VAL A 36 17.07 -16.71 14.34
CA VAL A 36 18.30 -17.30 13.79
C VAL A 36 18.74 -16.43 12.62
N LEU A 37 19.95 -15.89 12.69
CA LEU A 37 20.58 -15.09 11.65
C LEU A 37 21.91 -15.71 11.21
N PRO A 38 22.39 -15.44 9.99
CA PRO A 38 23.77 -15.76 9.61
C PRO A 38 24.79 -15.13 10.57
N GLN A 39 25.95 -15.76 10.79
CA GLN A 39 26.99 -15.13 11.64
C GLN A 39 27.69 -13.96 10.93
N GLN A 40 27.80 -14.02 9.61
CA GLN A 40 28.45 -12.97 8.82
C GLN A 40 27.43 -11.94 8.35
N ASP A 41 27.77 -10.67 8.55
CA ASP A 41 27.05 -9.55 7.97
C ASP A 41 27.21 -9.52 6.44
N SER A 42 26.13 -9.15 5.75
CA SER A 42 26.21 -8.67 4.38
C SER A 42 26.19 -7.15 4.36
N LEU A 43 26.58 -6.53 3.24
CA LEU A 43 26.48 -5.08 3.01
C LEU A 43 25.07 -4.51 3.28
N PHE A 44 24.03 -5.35 3.33
CA PHE A 44 22.62 -4.98 3.54
C PHE A 44 22.06 -5.50 4.87
N GLY A 45 22.93 -5.85 5.81
CA GLY A 45 22.57 -6.48 7.09
C GLY A 45 22.32 -7.98 6.97
N ARG A 46 21.82 -8.58 8.06
CA ARG A 46 21.55 -10.02 8.14
C ARG A 46 20.08 -10.28 7.90
N THR A 47 19.77 -11.04 6.86
CA THR A 47 18.40 -11.52 6.65
C THR A 47 18.11 -12.63 7.68
N PRO A 48 17.07 -12.48 8.52
CA PRO A 48 16.69 -13.55 9.42
C PRO A 48 16.39 -14.84 8.65
N LEU A 49 16.82 -15.99 9.18
CA LEU A 49 16.54 -17.30 8.61
C LEU A 49 15.31 -17.93 9.26
N LEU A 50 15.12 -17.66 10.55
CA LEU A 50 14.02 -18.19 11.36
C LEU A 50 13.57 -17.13 12.37
N TRP A 51 12.25 -16.97 12.49
CA TRP A 51 11.61 -16.41 13.69
C TRP A 51 10.80 -17.50 14.36
N ALA A 52 10.89 -17.62 15.67
CA ALA A 52 10.22 -18.67 16.39
C ALA A 52 9.65 -18.25 17.75
N GLU A 53 8.56 -18.93 18.13
CA GLU A 53 7.95 -18.87 19.46
C GLU A 53 8.39 -20.10 20.27
N ALA A 54 8.69 -19.89 21.55
CA ALA A 54 9.08 -20.95 22.46
C ALA A 54 7.97 -21.21 23.49
N LYS A 55 7.77 -22.46 23.89
CA LYS A 55 6.92 -22.81 25.05
C LYS A 55 7.56 -23.87 25.93
N THR A 56 7.18 -23.84 27.21
CA THR A 56 7.54 -24.91 28.15
C THR A 56 6.57 -26.10 28.04
N GLY A 57 7.04 -27.31 28.37
CA GLY A 57 6.22 -28.51 28.35
C GLY A 57 5.99 -29.11 26.96
N ASN A 58 4.87 -29.79 26.76
CA ASN A 58 4.44 -30.34 25.46
C ASN A 58 3.25 -29.51 24.97
N PHE A 59 3.51 -28.47 24.20
CA PHE A 59 2.49 -27.52 23.81
C PHE A 59 1.89 -27.86 22.44
N ASP A 60 0.68 -27.37 22.18
CA ASP A 60 0.05 -27.52 20.87
C ASP A 60 0.78 -26.69 19.81
N ILE A 61 1.10 -27.32 18.67
CA ILE A 61 1.89 -26.68 17.61
C ILE A 61 1.11 -25.53 16.96
N SER A 62 -0.17 -25.76 16.66
CA SER A 62 -1.01 -24.74 16.04
C SER A 62 -1.13 -23.52 16.94
N ALA A 63 -1.39 -23.70 18.24
CA ALA A 63 -1.47 -22.61 19.20
C ALA A 63 -0.16 -21.78 19.28
N MET A 64 1.01 -22.42 19.28
CA MET A 64 2.29 -21.69 19.26
C MET A 64 2.46 -20.87 17.98
N PHE A 65 2.08 -21.42 16.81
CA PHE A 65 2.18 -20.68 15.55
C PHE A 65 1.23 -19.50 15.50
N VAL A 66 -0.01 -19.66 15.99
CA VAL A 66 -0.96 -18.54 16.12
C VAL A 66 -0.38 -17.43 16.98
N GLN A 67 0.22 -17.79 18.13
CA GLN A 67 0.84 -16.81 19.01
C GLN A 67 1.99 -16.08 18.31
N LEU A 68 2.87 -16.80 17.61
CA LEU A 68 3.95 -16.18 16.83
C LEU A 68 3.42 -15.19 15.77
N ILE A 69 2.39 -15.59 15.02
CA ILE A 69 1.77 -14.77 13.97
C ILE A 69 1.15 -13.50 14.59
N LEU A 70 0.42 -13.63 15.71
CA LEU A 70 -0.13 -12.47 16.42
C LEU A 70 0.98 -11.54 16.94
N THR A 71 2.07 -12.09 17.46
CA THR A 71 3.23 -11.31 17.92
C THR A 71 3.86 -10.51 16.77
N ILE A 72 4.11 -11.15 15.63
CA ILE A 72 4.66 -10.51 14.42
C ILE A 72 3.71 -9.45 13.87
N GLY A 73 2.43 -9.77 13.73
CA GLY A 73 1.43 -8.88 13.17
C GLY A 73 1.15 -7.65 14.04
N LYS A 74 1.09 -7.83 15.37
CA LYS A 74 0.95 -6.73 16.33
C LYS A 74 2.10 -5.74 16.26
N ALA A 75 3.33 -6.24 16.16
CA ALA A 75 4.52 -5.39 16.07
C ALA A 75 4.79 -4.85 14.66
N ARG A 76 4.07 -5.38 13.65
CA ARG A 76 4.33 -5.17 12.22
C ARG A 76 5.80 -5.36 11.87
N THR A 77 6.42 -6.42 12.40
CA THR A 77 7.87 -6.67 12.25
C THR A 77 8.31 -6.72 10.78
N PHE A 78 7.44 -7.22 9.90
CA PHE A 78 7.68 -7.30 8.45
C PHE A 78 7.75 -5.94 7.74
N ASP A 79 7.29 -4.84 8.35
CA ASP A 79 7.48 -3.49 7.80
C ASP A 79 8.93 -2.99 7.99
N LYS A 80 9.60 -3.45 9.05
CA LYS A 80 10.90 -2.94 9.52
C LYS A 80 12.06 -3.88 9.24
N THR A 81 11.77 -5.17 9.09
CA THR A 81 12.77 -6.21 8.91
C THR A 81 12.34 -7.13 7.79
N LEU A 82 13.30 -7.56 6.96
CA LEU A 82 13.06 -8.60 5.98
C LEU A 82 12.46 -9.84 6.66
N PRO A 83 11.36 -10.39 6.12
CA PRO A 83 10.77 -11.59 6.69
C PRO A 83 11.75 -12.76 6.61
N PRO A 84 11.70 -13.69 7.59
CA PRO A 84 12.56 -14.85 7.59
C PRO A 84 12.13 -15.82 6.49
N ALA A 85 13.01 -16.75 6.14
CA ALA A 85 12.60 -17.84 5.27
C ALA A 85 11.58 -18.77 5.94
N PHE A 86 11.72 -18.99 7.25
CA PHE A 86 10.85 -19.86 8.02
C PHE A 86 10.27 -19.15 9.24
N LEU A 87 9.03 -19.51 9.56
CA LEU A 87 8.53 -19.41 10.93
C LEU A 87 8.72 -20.76 11.62
N GLY A 88 8.98 -20.74 12.93
CA GLY A 88 9.10 -21.96 13.71
C GLY A 88 8.47 -21.87 15.09
N VAL A 89 8.28 -23.02 15.71
CA VAL A 89 7.84 -23.11 17.09
C VAL A 89 8.54 -24.27 17.76
N PHE A 90 8.87 -24.14 19.04
CA PHE A 90 9.47 -25.25 19.78
C PHE A 90 9.09 -25.30 21.24
N ASP A 91 9.17 -26.51 21.80
CA ASP A 91 8.93 -26.77 23.21
C ASP A 91 9.96 -27.75 23.81
N PHE A 92 9.63 -28.42 24.91
CA PHE A 92 10.56 -29.36 25.55
C PHE A 92 10.77 -30.67 24.78
N LYS A 93 9.91 -30.96 23.79
CA LYS A 93 9.87 -32.24 23.08
C LYS A 93 10.25 -32.10 21.61
N LYS A 94 9.80 -31.03 20.96
CA LYS A 94 9.79 -30.94 19.50
C LYS A 94 10.01 -29.50 19.00
N ILE A 95 10.42 -29.42 17.74
CA ILE A 95 10.47 -28.18 16.95
C ILE A 95 9.70 -28.39 15.65
N ALA A 96 9.02 -27.35 15.20
CA ALA A 96 8.30 -27.35 13.94
C ALA A 96 8.64 -26.11 13.11
N PHE A 97 8.59 -26.24 11.78
CA PHE A 97 8.89 -25.18 10.82
C PHE A 97 7.82 -25.09 9.74
N VAL A 98 7.55 -23.88 9.26
CA VAL A 98 6.73 -23.62 8.07
C VAL A 98 7.39 -22.51 7.26
N ASP A 99 7.39 -22.64 5.93
CA ASP A 99 7.89 -21.57 5.07
C ASP A 99 7.06 -20.30 5.28
N TYR A 100 7.73 -19.16 5.49
CA TYR A 100 7.05 -17.87 5.72
C TYR A 100 6.08 -17.53 4.57
N VAL A 101 6.45 -17.84 3.33
CA VAL A 101 5.64 -17.61 2.13
C VAL A 101 4.25 -18.26 2.18
N ASN A 102 4.10 -19.37 2.91
CA ASN A 102 2.82 -20.07 3.03
C ASN A 102 1.88 -19.42 4.07
N ILE A 103 2.40 -18.51 4.90
CA ILE A 103 1.67 -17.87 6.02
C ILE A 103 1.57 -16.35 5.82
N GLN A 104 2.40 -15.78 4.94
CA GLN A 104 2.57 -14.33 4.83
C GLN A 104 1.26 -13.58 4.56
N ASP A 105 0.30 -14.17 3.83
CA ASP A 105 -0.97 -13.55 3.46
C ASP A 105 -1.83 -13.17 4.68
N ILE A 106 -1.63 -13.85 5.81
CA ILE A 106 -2.35 -13.61 7.06
C ILE A 106 -2.02 -12.24 7.64
N PHE A 107 -0.78 -11.79 7.49
CA PHE A 107 -0.31 -10.50 8.03
C PHE A 107 -0.99 -9.29 7.39
N PHE A 108 -1.78 -9.52 6.35
CA PHE A 108 -2.40 -8.49 5.54
C PHE A 108 -3.92 -8.66 5.43
N LEU A 109 -4.49 -9.37 6.40
CA LEU A 109 -5.94 -9.41 6.57
C LEU A 109 -6.51 -8.00 6.79
N ASN A 110 -7.46 -7.62 5.94
CA ASN A 110 -8.28 -6.43 6.15
C ASN A 110 -9.18 -6.63 7.37
N ASP A 111 -9.46 -5.54 8.09
CA ASP A 111 -10.36 -5.51 9.25
C ASP A 111 -10.02 -6.50 10.37
N PHE A 112 -8.72 -6.84 10.51
CA PHE A 112 -8.23 -7.67 11.60
C PHE A 112 -7.66 -6.83 12.75
N ASN A 113 -8.08 -7.11 13.97
CA ASN A 113 -7.57 -6.43 15.15
C ASN A 113 -6.24 -7.03 15.64
N TRP A 114 -5.13 -6.46 15.19
CA TRP A 114 -3.78 -6.89 15.60
C TRP A 114 -3.40 -6.53 17.04
N ASN A 115 -4.20 -5.73 17.75
CA ASN A 115 -3.82 -5.23 19.08
C ASN A 115 -4.15 -6.20 20.23
N VAL A 116 -4.74 -7.36 19.94
CA VAL A 116 -5.02 -8.40 20.94
C VAL A 116 -3.74 -8.91 21.62
N ALA A 117 -3.88 -9.51 22.80
CA ALA A 117 -2.76 -10.17 23.47
C ALA A 117 -2.47 -11.51 22.75
N PRO A 118 -1.26 -11.73 22.20
CA PRO A 118 -0.94 -12.95 21.43
C PRO A 118 -1.14 -14.24 22.23
N SER A 119 -0.95 -14.19 23.55
CA SER A 119 -1.11 -15.32 24.47
C SER A 119 -2.57 -15.58 24.90
N ASN A 120 -3.52 -14.73 24.52
CA ASN A 120 -4.93 -14.92 24.87
C ASN A 120 -5.65 -15.77 23.82
N HIS A 121 -5.71 -17.07 24.10
CA HIS A 121 -6.27 -18.08 23.19
C HIS A 121 -7.80 -17.99 23.03
N ASN A 122 -8.49 -17.24 23.89
CA ASN A 122 -9.96 -17.14 23.87
C ASN A 122 -10.46 -16.00 22.97
N THR A 123 -9.56 -15.22 22.37
CA THR A 123 -9.96 -14.11 21.48
C THR A 123 -10.47 -14.64 20.15
N LYS A 124 -11.40 -13.89 19.53
CA LYS A 124 -11.92 -14.20 18.20
C LYS A 124 -10.79 -14.22 17.16
N GLU A 125 -9.84 -13.30 17.31
CA GLU A 125 -8.66 -13.13 16.47
C GLU A 125 -7.76 -14.36 16.51
N PHE A 126 -7.52 -14.91 17.72
CA PHE A 126 -6.74 -16.14 17.88
C PHE A 126 -7.42 -17.32 17.17
N GLN A 127 -8.72 -17.51 17.39
CA GLN A 127 -9.46 -18.60 16.76
C GLN A 127 -9.50 -18.45 15.23
N LEU A 128 -9.69 -17.24 14.71
CA LEU A 128 -9.69 -16.97 13.28
C LEU A 128 -8.36 -17.32 12.61
N ILE A 129 -7.23 -16.91 13.21
CA ILE A 129 -5.91 -17.28 12.68
C ILE A 129 -5.71 -18.79 12.78
N LYS A 130 -6.11 -19.41 13.91
CA LYS A 130 -5.99 -20.85 14.13
C LYS A 130 -6.69 -21.64 13.03
N GLU A 131 -7.97 -21.35 12.78
CA GLU A 131 -8.76 -21.98 11.72
C GLU A 131 -8.11 -21.83 10.35
N ARG A 132 -7.56 -20.65 10.06
CA ARG A 132 -6.91 -20.36 8.78
C ARG A 132 -5.62 -21.16 8.59
N ILE A 133 -4.76 -21.23 9.59
CA ILE A 133 -3.45 -21.89 9.46
C ILE A 133 -3.51 -23.39 9.65
N GLU A 134 -4.49 -23.94 10.35
CA GLU A 134 -4.54 -25.38 10.66
C GLU A 134 -4.47 -26.26 9.40
N SER A 135 -5.14 -25.87 8.33
CA SER A 135 -5.09 -26.59 7.04
C SER A 135 -3.68 -26.54 6.42
N ILE A 136 -3.02 -25.39 6.49
CA ILE A 136 -1.66 -25.17 5.99
C ILE A 136 -0.68 -25.98 6.82
N LEU A 137 -0.79 -25.94 8.14
CA LEU A 137 0.12 -26.62 9.05
C LEU A 137 0.05 -28.15 8.93
N LYS A 138 -1.12 -28.71 8.61
CA LYS A 138 -1.27 -30.16 8.37
C LYS A 138 -0.46 -30.67 7.17
N VAL A 139 -0.23 -29.83 6.16
CA VAL A 139 0.35 -30.26 4.87
C VAL A 139 1.75 -29.69 4.64
N LYS A 140 2.05 -28.52 5.21
CA LYS A 140 3.25 -27.71 4.88
C LYS A 140 4.20 -27.53 6.06
N THR A 141 3.97 -28.21 7.19
CA THR A 141 4.84 -28.11 8.36
C THR A 141 5.81 -29.28 8.44
N TYR A 142 7.06 -28.97 8.77
CA TYR A 142 8.09 -29.94 9.09
C TYR A 142 8.20 -30.04 10.62
N ILE A 143 7.87 -31.20 11.20
CA ILE A 143 7.86 -31.42 12.66
C ILE A 143 8.94 -32.44 13.01
N PHE A 144 9.74 -32.15 14.02
CA PHE A 144 10.82 -33.01 14.49
C PHE A 144 10.77 -33.16 16.01
N ASP A 145 10.69 -34.39 16.50
CA ASP A 145 10.96 -34.72 17.90
C ASP A 145 12.47 -34.73 18.12
N TYR A 146 12.94 -34.02 19.15
CA TYR A 146 14.37 -33.82 19.37
C TYR A 146 15.16 -35.10 19.65
N GLU A 147 14.51 -36.11 20.23
CA GLU A 147 15.16 -37.39 20.57
C GLU A 147 15.03 -38.39 19.42
N LYS A 148 13.86 -38.43 18.76
CA LYS A 148 13.60 -39.41 17.68
C LYS A 148 14.18 -39.00 16.33
N ASP A 149 14.09 -37.72 15.98
CA ASP A 149 14.34 -37.21 14.63
C ASP A 149 15.64 -36.38 14.57
N GLN A 150 16.59 -36.67 15.46
CA GLN A 150 17.80 -35.86 15.63
C GLN A 150 18.62 -35.74 14.33
N LYS A 151 18.70 -36.79 13.53
CA LYS A 151 19.50 -36.79 12.29
C LYS A 151 18.80 -35.97 11.21
N GLU A 152 17.51 -36.17 11.06
CA GLU A 152 16.61 -35.53 10.11
C GLU A 152 16.55 -34.02 10.39
N LEU A 153 16.44 -33.61 11.66
CA LEU A 153 16.47 -32.21 12.07
C LEU A 153 17.81 -31.54 11.71
N LYS A 154 18.94 -32.19 11.97
CA LYS A 154 20.27 -31.67 11.58
C LYS A 154 20.38 -31.49 10.06
N ILE A 155 19.89 -32.46 9.28
CA ILE A 155 19.88 -32.39 7.82
C ILE A 155 18.97 -31.25 7.34
N PHE A 156 17.79 -31.10 7.94
CA PHE A 156 16.85 -30.04 7.60
C PHE A 156 17.45 -28.65 7.84
N ILE A 157 18.03 -28.41 9.02
CA ILE A 157 18.67 -27.13 9.36
C ILE A 157 19.82 -26.84 8.37
N LYS A 158 20.67 -27.81 8.08
CA LYS A 158 21.80 -27.64 7.15
C LYS A 158 21.38 -27.35 5.71
N ASN A 159 20.30 -27.97 5.24
CA ASN A 159 19.91 -27.90 3.82
C ASN A 159 18.84 -26.85 3.52
N ASN A 160 18.01 -26.50 4.50
CA ASN A 160 16.91 -25.55 4.32
C ASN A 160 17.22 -24.23 5.04
N ILE A 161 17.46 -24.24 6.35
CA ILE A 161 17.74 -23.00 7.11
C ILE A 161 19.05 -22.34 6.65
N ALA A 162 20.15 -23.10 6.57
CA ALA A 162 21.46 -22.53 6.20
C ALA A 162 21.51 -22.00 4.75
N LYS A 163 20.65 -22.51 3.86
CA LYS A 163 20.60 -22.16 2.44
C LYS A 163 19.40 -21.28 2.10
N ALA A 164 18.63 -20.83 3.09
CA ALA A 164 17.34 -20.21 2.86
C ALA A 164 17.44 -18.86 2.13
N THR A 165 18.54 -18.11 2.37
CA THR A 165 18.87 -16.87 1.66
C THR A 165 19.11 -17.05 0.16
N THR A 166 19.24 -18.29 -0.33
CA THR A 166 19.54 -18.56 -1.75
C THR A 166 18.34 -19.02 -2.58
N LYS A 167 17.15 -19.27 -2.00
CA LYS A 167 16.20 -20.19 -2.64
C LYS A 167 14.97 -19.63 -3.35
N SER A 168 14.59 -18.36 -3.21
CA SER A 168 13.56 -17.77 -4.08
C SER A 168 13.36 -16.29 -3.80
N LYS A 169 13.34 -15.45 -4.85
CA LYS A 169 12.93 -14.04 -4.75
C LYS A 169 11.52 -13.95 -4.16
N ILE A 170 11.27 -13.00 -3.24
CA ILE A 170 9.97 -12.76 -2.62
C ILE A 170 9.00 -12.23 -3.69
N LYS A 171 7.88 -12.91 -3.92
CA LYS A 171 6.86 -12.43 -4.87
C LYS A 171 6.18 -11.19 -4.31
N ILE A 172 6.02 -10.15 -5.13
CA ILE A 172 5.35 -8.92 -4.73
C ILE A 172 3.84 -9.06 -4.98
N ASP A 173 3.03 -8.72 -3.99
CA ASP A 173 1.57 -8.84 -4.02
C ASP A 173 0.87 -7.63 -3.38
N LYS A 174 -0.48 -7.67 -3.30
CA LYS A 174 -1.31 -6.61 -2.71
C LYS A 174 -1.01 -6.30 -1.23
N ASN A 175 -0.19 -7.12 -0.62
CA ASN A 175 -0.01 -7.24 0.80
C ASN A 175 1.37 -6.68 1.17
N ASN A 176 2.43 -7.12 0.48
CA ASN A 176 3.80 -6.73 0.82
C ASN A 176 4.36 -5.51 0.08
N PHE A 177 3.67 -4.94 -0.92
CA PHE A 177 4.19 -3.80 -1.68
C PHE A 177 4.44 -2.54 -0.81
N ILE A 178 3.69 -2.33 0.27
CA ILE A 178 3.91 -1.19 1.19
C ILE A 178 5.18 -1.39 2.05
N PRO A 179 5.36 -2.53 2.76
CA PRO A 179 6.63 -2.83 3.43
C PRO A 179 7.85 -2.69 2.51
N ILE A 180 7.73 -3.11 1.25
CA ILE A 180 8.83 -3.01 0.27
C ILE A 180 9.11 -1.54 -0.07
N TYR A 181 8.07 -0.72 -0.25
CA TYR A 181 8.22 0.72 -0.43
C TYR A 181 8.94 1.39 0.74
N LEU A 182 8.59 1.05 2.00
CA LEU A 182 9.26 1.62 3.17
C LEU A 182 10.76 1.32 3.18
N ARG A 183 11.16 0.09 2.82
CA ARG A 183 12.58 -0.24 2.64
C ARG A 183 13.22 0.45 1.44
N TRP A 184 12.47 0.61 0.36
CA TRP A 184 12.92 1.32 -0.84
C TRP A 184 13.23 2.79 -0.54
N LEU A 185 12.45 3.44 0.33
CA LEU A 185 12.70 4.80 0.80
C LEU A 185 14.05 4.95 1.51
N GLU A 186 14.46 3.93 2.27
CA GLU A 186 15.72 3.96 3.01
C GLU A 186 16.92 3.61 2.12
N VAL A 187 16.73 2.70 1.15
CA VAL A 187 17.86 2.10 0.41
C VAL A 187 18.01 2.67 -1.00
N VAL A 188 16.90 2.79 -1.75
CA VAL A 188 16.93 3.15 -3.18
C VAL A 188 16.68 4.64 -3.39
N LYS A 189 15.73 5.25 -2.68
CA LYS A 189 15.45 6.68 -2.80
C LYS A 189 16.71 7.57 -2.66
N PRO A 190 17.64 7.36 -1.71
CA PRO A 190 18.81 8.22 -1.54
C PRO A 190 19.82 8.16 -2.70
N ILE A 191 19.77 7.10 -3.52
CA ILE A 191 20.72 6.87 -4.62
C ILE A 191 20.18 7.33 -5.99
N ILE A 192 18.95 7.85 -6.05
CA ILE A 192 18.36 8.45 -7.26
C ILE A 192 18.88 9.89 -7.41
N ASN A 193 19.36 10.25 -8.60
CA ASN A 193 19.98 11.54 -8.86
C ASN A 193 18.95 12.64 -9.18
N VAL A 194 18.17 13.07 -8.19
CA VAL A 194 17.13 14.10 -8.34
C VAL A 194 17.14 15.13 -7.21
N ASN A 195 16.59 16.31 -7.48
CA ASN A 195 16.14 17.23 -6.44
C ASN A 195 14.68 16.90 -6.09
N TRP A 196 14.47 16.29 -4.92
CA TRP A 196 13.14 15.88 -4.47
C TRP A 196 12.17 17.06 -4.23
N GLU A 197 12.68 18.24 -3.89
CA GLU A 197 11.84 19.44 -3.70
C GLU A 197 11.29 19.94 -5.04
N GLU A 198 12.14 20.08 -6.05
CA GLU A 198 11.72 20.49 -7.41
C GLU A 198 10.72 19.51 -8.03
N LEU A 199 10.90 18.21 -7.81
CA LEU A 199 9.96 17.20 -8.28
C LEU A 199 8.61 17.31 -7.57
N SER A 200 8.63 17.54 -6.25
CA SER A 200 7.40 17.72 -5.48
C SER A 200 6.60 18.94 -5.97
N ASP A 201 7.28 20.05 -6.32
CA ASP A 201 6.63 21.24 -6.89
C ASP A 201 5.96 20.95 -8.25
N ALA A 202 6.51 20.00 -9.00
CA ALA A 202 5.94 19.50 -10.25
C ALA A 202 4.90 18.38 -10.07
N ASN A 203 4.46 18.09 -8.84
CA ASN A 203 3.58 16.97 -8.49
C ASN A 203 4.14 15.59 -8.87
N ILE A 204 5.46 15.40 -8.76
CA ILE A 204 6.16 14.14 -9.01
C ILE A 204 6.73 13.65 -7.68
N PHE A 205 6.34 12.44 -7.28
CA PHE A 205 6.61 11.93 -5.94
C PHE A 205 7.49 10.69 -5.99
N ASP A 206 8.10 10.38 -4.85
CA ASP A 206 8.90 9.16 -4.68
C ASP A 206 8.12 7.87 -4.95
N SER A 207 6.82 7.86 -4.68
CA SER A 207 5.91 6.78 -5.09
C SER A 207 5.91 6.51 -6.59
N ASP A 208 6.11 7.53 -7.44
CA ASP A 208 6.11 7.36 -8.90
C ASP A 208 7.39 6.63 -9.37
N PHE A 209 8.54 6.92 -8.75
CA PHE A 209 9.79 6.18 -8.96
C PHE A 209 9.69 4.75 -8.43
N TYR A 210 9.08 4.55 -7.26
CA TYR A 210 8.88 3.21 -6.73
C TYR A 210 7.98 2.35 -7.62
N LEU A 211 6.90 2.92 -8.17
CA LEU A 211 6.07 2.21 -9.15
C LEU A 211 6.84 1.92 -10.43
N ALA A 212 7.67 2.86 -10.92
CA ALA A 212 8.54 2.63 -12.06
C ALA A 212 9.44 1.41 -11.85
N ASP A 213 10.03 1.27 -10.65
CA ASP A 213 10.87 0.12 -10.30
C ASP A 213 10.09 -1.18 -10.11
N LEU A 214 8.88 -1.12 -9.53
CA LEU A 214 8.04 -2.29 -9.32
C LEU A 214 7.64 -2.92 -10.65
N PHE A 215 7.23 -2.10 -11.61
CA PHE A 215 6.67 -2.53 -12.90
C PHE A 215 7.77 -2.75 -13.96
N VAL A 216 8.81 -3.49 -13.55
CA VAL A 216 9.92 -3.94 -14.39
C VAL A 216 9.85 -5.45 -14.57
N ASP A 217 10.02 -5.93 -15.81
CA ASP A 217 10.42 -7.30 -16.09
C ASP A 217 11.94 -7.42 -15.99
N ASP A 218 12.39 -8.12 -14.95
CA ASP A 218 13.80 -8.40 -14.69
C ASP A 218 14.34 -9.59 -15.50
N LYS A 219 13.50 -10.21 -16.36
CA LYS A 219 13.81 -11.40 -17.17
C LYS A 219 14.38 -12.58 -16.38
N GLY A 220 14.19 -12.60 -15.06
CA GLY A 220 14.77 -13.56 -14.13
C GLY A 220 16.26 -13.35 -13.84
N THR A 221 16.88 -12.25 -14.30
CA THR A 221 18.30 -11.97 -14.08
C THR A 221 18.52 -11.12 -12.81
N GLN A 222 19.78 -10.79 -12.53
CA GLN A 222 20.20 -9.91 -11.44
C GLN A 222 20.88 -8.64 -11.97
N THR A 223 20.87 -8.47 -13.30
CA THR A 223 21.56 -7.41 -14.04
C THR A 223 20.56 -6.32 -14.38
N ILE A 224 20.85 -5.10 -13.94
CA ILE A 224 20.02 -3.92 -14.24
C ILE A 224 19.91 -3.65 -15.76
N ASP A 225 20.82 -4.19 -16.57
CA ASP A 225 20.80 -4.08 -18.03
C ASP A 225 19.60 -4.78 -18.68
N ASP A 226 19.06 -5.82 -18.04
CA ASP A 226 17.95 -6.61 -18.58
C ASP A 226 16.58 -6.07 -18.19
N ASP A 227 16.55 -5.21 -17.16
CA ASP A 227 15.35 -4.60 -16.59
C ASP A 227 14.64 -3.77 -17.68
N SER A 228 13.37 -4.12 -17.95
CA SER A 228 12.53 -3.40 -18.90
C SER A 228 11.17 -3.08 -18.29
N SER A 229 10.69 -1.84 -18.47
CA SER A 229 9.36 -1.43 -18.05
C SER A 229 8.30 -2.29 -18.73
N ILE A 230 7.33 -2.76 -17.96
CA ILE A 230 6.13 -3.44 -18.48
C ILE A 230 4.91 -2.52 -18.53
N ARG A 231 5.07 -1.24 -18.14
CA ARG A 231 3.96 -0.30 -18.00
C ARG A 231 4.36 1.12 -18.37
N GLU A 232 4.31 1.40 -19.66
CA GLU A 232 4.67 2.72 -20.24
C GLU A 232 3.69 3.84 -19.89
N SER A 233 2.51 3.53 -19.34
CA SER A 233 1.52 4.51 -18.89
C SER A 233 1.89 5.20 -17.57
N LEU A 234 2.91 4.73 -16.86
CA LEU A 234 3.37 5.35 -15.63
C LEU A 234 3.97 6.74 -15.90
N PHE A 235 3.80 7.65 -14.95
CA PHE A 235 4.33 9.01 -15.06
C PHE A 235 5.87 9.02 -15.11
N VAL A 236 6.48 8.19 -14.27
CA VAL A 236 7.90 7.83 -14.31
C VAL A 236 7.99 6.39 -14.81
N VAL A 237 8.83 6.11 -15.79
CA VAL A 237 9.08 4.75 -16.29
C VAL A 237 10.55 4.38 -16.11
N PHE A 238 10.82 3.13 -15.79
CA PHE A 238 12.19 2.62 -15.76
C PHE A 238 12.73 2.55 -17.19
N HIS A 239 13.89 3.15 -17.44
CA HIS A 239 14.49 3.19 -18.76
C HIS A 239 16.02 3.31 -18.67
N ASN A 240 16.75 2.49 -19.44
CA ASN A 240 18.21 2.54 -19.54
C ASN A 240 18.94 2.62 -18.18
N GLN A 241 18.62 1.72 -17.25
CA GLN A 241 19.27 1.65 -15.93
C GLN A 241 19.06 2.89 -15.05
N GLY A 242 17.98 3.61 -15.31
CA GLY A 242 17.52 4.79 -14.59
C GLY A 242 16.04 5.00 -14.86
N TYR A 243 15.62 6.26 -14.91
CA TYR A 243 14.22 6.62 -15.11
C TYR A 243 14.07 7.60 -16.26
N LYS A 244 12.89 7.58 -16.89
CA LYS A 244 12.47 8.54 -17.90
C LYS A 244 11.14 9.16 -17.49
N ILE A 245 11.03 10.47 -17.67
CA ILE A 245 9.79 11.22 -17.54
C ILE A 245 9.50 11.85 -18.89
N ALA A 246 8.34 11.55 -19.46
CA ALA A 246 7.94 12.04 -20.76
C ALA A 246 7.85 13.57 -20.77
N LYS A 247 8.32 14.21 -21.83
CA LYS A 247 8.35 15.68 -21.95
C LYS A 247 6.99 16.34 -21.76
N GLU A 248 5.91 15.65 -22.16
CA GLU A 248 4.52 16.09 -22.02
C GLU A 248 4.10 16.22 -20.55
N ASN A 249 4.67 15.40 -19.67
CA ASN A 249 4.37 15.37 -18.25
C ASN A 249 5.06 16.49 -17.44
N ILE A 250 6.09 17.13 -18.01
CA ILE A 250 6.90 18.15 -17.33
C ILE A 250 7.02 19.46 -18.12
N ASN A 251 6.23 19.64 -19.19
CA ASN A 251 6.24 20.82 -20.06
C ASN A 251 7.65 21.21 -20.54
N ARG A 252 8.49 20.23 -20.88
CA ARG A 252 9.84 20.44 -21.41
C ARG A 252 9.91 20.08 -22.90
N MET A 253 10.98 20.51 -23.56
CA MET A 253 11.23 20.20 -24.98
C MET A 253 11.68 18.75 -25.21
N PHE A 254 12.25 18.12 -24.19
CA PHE A 254 12.82 16.77 -24.23
C PHE A 254 12.41 15.98 -22.98
N ASP A 255 12.41 14.66 -23.11
CA ASP A 255 12.21 13.75 -21.98
C ASP A 255 13.31 13.98 -20.95
N ALA A 256 12.95 13.90 -19.67
CA ALA A 256 13.93 13.92 -18.60
C ALA A 256 14.43 12.51 -18.33
N THR A 257 15.75 12.31 -18.38
CA THR A 257 16.41 11.08 -17.95
C THR A 257 17.02 11.30 -16.57
N ILE A 258 16.84 10.34 -15.68
CA ILE A 258 17.27 10.40 -14.29
C ILE A 258 18.12 9.17 -13.99
N ASP A 259 19.35 9.40 -13.56
CA ASP A 259 20.30 8.33 -13.27
C ASP A 259 20.19 7.79 -11.84
N ILE A 260 20.59 6.53 -11.68
CA ILE A 260 20.82 5.89 -10.38
C ILE A 260 22.33 5.90 -10.11
N LYS A 261 22.75 6.57 -9.03
CA LYS A 261 24.17 6.78 -8.69
C LYS A 261 24.89 5.47 -8.35
N HIS A 262 24.27 4.63 -7.52
CA HIS A 262 24.86 3.40 -7.00
C HIS A 262 24.09 2.17 -7.50
N LYS A 263 24.34 1.78 -8.77
CA LYS A 263 23.62 0.67 -9.42
C LYS A 263 23.72 -0.65 -8.69
N GLU A 264 24.85 -0.94 -8.05
CA GLU A 264 25.02 -2.14 -7.23
C GLU A 264 24.03 -2.19 -6.05
N THR A 265 23.83 -1.06 -5.36
CA THR A 265 22.86 -0.94 -4.25
C THR A 265 21.43 -1.22 -4.74
N TYR A 266 21.07 -0.66 -5.91
CA TYR A 266 19.79 -0.94 -6.56
C TYR A 266 19.62 -2.43 -6.91
N GLN A 267 20.62 -3.04 -7.55
CA GLN A 267 20.58 -4.45 -7.93
C GLN A 267 20.47 -5.38 -6.72
N HIS A 268 21.21 -5.09 -5.65
CA HIS A 268 21.15 -5.88 -4.42
C HIS A 268 19.79 -5.76 -3.73
N PHE A 269 19.18 -4.57 -3.74
CA PHE A 269 17.83 -4.39 -3.22
C PHE A 269 16.82 -5.23 -4.01
N TRP A 270 16.81 -5.10 -5.33
CA TRP A 270 15.81 -5.75 -6.19
C TRP A 270 16.05 -7.24 -6.40
N LYS A 271 17.27 -7.75 -6.21
CA LYS A 271 17.58 -9.19 -6.20
C LYS A 271 16.75 -9.98 -5.18
N LEU A 272 16.26 -9.32 -4.13
CA LEU A 272 15.43 -9.94 -3.09
C LEU A 272 13.99 -10.21 -3.53
N TYR A 273 13.48 -9.49 -4.54
CA TYR A 273 12.07 -9.48 -4.91
C TYR A 273 11.85 -9.91 -6.36
N LYS A 274 10.80 -10.69 -6.60
CA LYS A 274 10.43 -11.09 -7.95
C LYS A 274 9.60 -9.96 -8.56
N ARG A 275 10.16 -9.30 -9.58
CA ARG A 275 9.47 -8.30 -10.37
C ARG A 275 9.07 -8.87 -11.74
N PRO A 276 7.95 -8.39 -12.32
CA PRO A 276 6.98 -7.44 -11.75
C PRO A 276 6.11 -8.12 -10.66
N PRO A 277 5.24 -7.36 -9.94
CA PRO A 277 4.26 -7.94 -9.03
C PRO A 277 3.40 -9.01 -9.68
N ILE A 278 2.83 -9.91 -8.85
CA ILE A 278 1.89 -10.93 -9.31
C ILE A 278 0.78 -10.27 -10.14
N LYS A 279 0.56 -10.79 -11.35
CA LYS A 279 -0.33 -10.18 -12.35
C LYS A 279 -1.73 -9.83 -11.81
N GLU A 280 -2.31 -10.69 -10.97
CA GLU A 280 -3.61 -10.48 -10.33
C GLU A 280 -3.67 -9.21 -9.44
N PHE A 281 -2.53 -8.79 -8.87
CA PHE A 281 -2.46 -7.67 -7.93
C PHE A 281 -1.88 -6.39 -8.54
N GLN A 282 -1.42 -6.43 -9.78
CA GLN A 282 -0.84 -5.26 -10.46
C GLN A 282 -1.82 -4.10 -10.51
N ASP A 283 -3.06 -4.35 -10.96
CA ASP A 283 -4.11 -3.33 -10.96
C ASP A 283 -4.34 -2.81 -9.55
N TYR A 284 -4.58 -3.70 -8.57
CA TYR A 284 -4.79 -3.30 -7.18
C TYR A 284 -3.68 -2.36 -6.65
N ILE A 285 -2.41 -2.67 -6.90
CA ILE A 285 -1.27 -1.84 -6.44
C ILE A 285 -1.35 -0.43 -7.05
N ILE A 286 -1.68 -0.33 -8.33
CA ILE A 286 -1.86 0.95 -9.03
C ILE A 286 -3.06 1.72 -8.47
N GLN A 287 -4.19 1.03 -8.27
CA GLN A 287 -5.39 1.65 -7.67
C GLN A 287 -5.14 2.13 -6.25
N ARG A 288 -4.22 1.45 -5.55
CA ARG A 288 -3.83 1.72 -4.17
C ARG A 288 -2.51 2.48 -4.04
N ARG A 289 -2.12 3.26 -5.05
CA ARG A 289 -0.99 4.21 -4.97
C ARG A 289 -1.13 5.17 -3.80
N ASP A 290 -2.36 5.47 -3.35
CA ASP A 290 -2.63 6.24 -2.13
C ASP A 290 -1.91 5.64 -0.89
N LEU A 291 -1.73 4.32 -0.85
CA LEU A 291 -0.99 3.63 0.20
C LEU A 291 0.54 3.80 0.12
N LEU A 292 1.06 4.48 -0.88
CA LEU A 292 2.49 4.73 -1.04
C LEU A 292 2.89 6.16 -0.67
N ALA A 293 1.98 6.96 -0.11
CA ALA A 293 2.34 8.26 0.44
C ALA A 293 2.62 8.17 1.96
N PRO A 294 3.56 8.95 2.51
CA PRO A 294 3.65 9.25 3.94
C PRO A 294 2.28 9.66 4.51
N GLN A 295 1.96 9.26 5.74
CA GLN A 295 0.61 9.46 6.35
C GLN A 295 0.15 10.93 6.28
N ASP A 296 1.07 11.86 6.48
CA ASP A 296 0.89 13.30 6.39
C ASP A 296 0.63 13.80 4.95
N ILE A 297 1.09 13.08 3.91
CA ILE A 297 0.77 13.34 2.50
C ILE A 297 -0.55 12.66 2.10
N ARG A 298 -0.86 11.47 2.63
CA ARG A 298 -2.17 10.80 2.45
C ARG A 298 -3.31 11.68 2.95
N GLU A 299 -3.11 12.27 4.12
CA GLU A 299 -4.06 13.21 4.71
C GLU A 299 -4.10 14.54 3.93
N ARG A 300 -2.98 15.00 3.34
CA ARG A 300 -2.93 16.22 2.51
C ARG A 300 -3.55 16.09 1.11
N LYS A 301 -3.38 14.95 0.45
CA LYS A 301 -3.85 14.70 -0.93
C LYS A 301 -5.29 14.18 -0.98
N GLY A 302 -5.77 13.56 0.09
CA GLY A 302 -7.17 13.19 0.32
C GLY A 302 -7.90 12.43 -0.79
N ALA A 303 -7.17 11.76 -1.68
CA ALA A 303 -7.75 10.79 -2.61
C ALA A 303 -7.98 9.48 -1.84
N PHE A 304 -9.17 9.33 -1.27
CA PHE A 304 -9.56 8.09 -0.63
C PHE A 304 -10.03 7.11 -1.69
N PHE A 305 -9.40 5.93 -1.74
CA PHE A 305 -9.95 4.80 -2.48
C PHE A 305 -11.38 4.53 -2.00
N THR A 306 -12.37 4.57 -2.89
CA THR A 306 -13.76 4.21 -2.59
C THR A 306 -14.00 2.73 -2.94
N PRO A 307 -14.14 1.82 -1.96
CA PRO A 307 -14.47 0.43 -2.21
C PRO A 307 -15.76 0.25 -3.02
N ARG A 308 -15.78 -0.78 -3.87
CA ARG A 308 -16.91 -1.09 -4.77
C ARG A 308 -18.27 -1.17 -4.08
N ILE A 309 -18.34 -1.74 -2.87
CA ILE A 309 -19.60 -1.81 -2.10
C ILE A 309 -20.20 -0.42 -1.82
N TRP A 310 -19.36 0.59 -1.57
CA TRP A 310 -19.81 1.95 -1.33
C TRP A 310 -20.17 2.67 -2.62
N VAL A 311 -19.48 2.36 -3.73
CA VAL A 311 -19.82 2.85 -5.08
C VAL A 311 -21.20 2.33 -5.51
N GLU A 312 -21.49 1.05 -5.29
CA GLU A 312 -22.79 0.46 -5.61
C GLU A 312 -23.90 1.08 -4.74
N LEU A 313 -23.61 1.33 -3.45
CA LEU A 313 -24.56 1.97 -2.55
C LEU A 313 -24.84 3.44 -2.92
N SER A 314 -23.83 4.21 -3.32
CA SER A 314 -24.00 5.60 -3.71
C SER A 314 -24.82 5.74 -4.99
N GLN A 315 -24.60 4.88 -5.99
CA GLN A 315 -25.40 4.83 -7.21
C GLN A 315 -26.84 4.40 -6.93
N LYS A 316 -27.04 3.48 -5.98
CA LYS A 316 -28.39 3.13 -5.51
C LYS A 316 -29.12 4.35 -4.92
N TYR A 317 -28.48 5.13 -4.04
CA TYR A 317 -29.09 6.33 -3.48
C TYR A 317 -29.40 7.40 -4.53
N LEU A 318 -28.55 7.55 -5.54
CA LEU A 318 -28.84 8.44 -6.67
C LEU A 318 -30.04 7.94 -7.48
N THR A 319 -30.14 6.64 -7.71
CA THR A 319 -31.27 6.01 -8.40
C THR A 319 -32.57 6.21 -7.61
N ASP A 320 -32.54 5.99 -6.30
CA ASP A 320 -33.68 6.17 -5.40
C ASP A 320 -34.17 7.63 -5.36
N TYR A 321 -33.27 8.61 -5.54
CA TYR A 321 -33.56 10.04 -5.44
C TYR A 321 -33.88 10.71 -6.80
N LEU A 322 -33.14 10.38 -7.86
CA LEU A 322 -33.24 11.00 -9.18
C LEU A 322 -34.04 10.16 -10.20
N GLY A 323 -34.38 8.92 -9.87
CA GLY A 323 -35.08 7.98 -10.76
C GLY A 323 -34.13 7.04 -11.52
N GLU A 324 -34.67 6.01 -12.17
CA GLU A 324 -33.90 4.96 -12.83
C GLU A 324 -33.05 5.46 -14.00
N ASP A 325 -33.55 6.44 -14.75
CA ASP A 325 -32.91 6.98 -15.96
C ASP A 325 -31.93 8.15 -15.68
N TRP A 326 -31.57 8.38 -14.41
CA TRP A 326 -30.79 9.56 -14.01
C TRP A 326 -29.43 9.69 -14.73
N GLN A 327 -28.81 8.57 -15.14
CA GLN A 327 -27.52 8.61 -15.83
C GLN A 327 -27.62 9.14 -17.28
N ASP A 328 -28.81 9.08 -17.88
CA ASP A 328 -29.08 9.66 -19.20
C ASP A 328 -29.56 11.10 -19.10
N GLU A 329 -30.27 11.45 -18.02
CA GLU A 329 -30.79 12.79 -17.79
C GLU A 329 -29.78 13.77 -17.19
N TYR A 330 -28.83 13.27 -16.40
CA TYR A 330 -27.89 14.09 -15.64
C TYR A 330 -26.45 13.94 -16.14
N TYR A 331 -25.73 15.05 -16.09
CA TYR A 331 -24.28 15.10 -16.19
C TYR A 331 -23.66 14.74 -14.83
N ILE A 332 -22.50 14.11 -14.84
CA ILE A 332 -21.80 13.66 -13.63
C ILE A 332 -20.40 14.23 -13.68
N TRP A 333 -19.98 14.94 -12.63
CA TRP A 333 -18.61 15.37 -12.47
C TRP A 333 -18.08 14.96 -11.09
N ASP A 334 -17.09 14.07 -11.11
CA ASP A 334 -16.23 13.82 -9.95
C ASP A 334 -15.02 14.74 -10.02
N CYS A 335 -15.03 15.78 -9.19
CA CYS A 335 -13.98 16.79 -9.18
C CYS A 335 -12.77 16.45 -8.29
N ALA A 336 -12.75 15.27 -7.68
CA ALA A 336 -11.64 14.72 -6.90
C ALA A 336 -11.49 13.22 -7.16
N ALA A 337 -11.47 12.83 -8.44
CA ALA A 337 -11.70 11.45 -8.88
C ALA A 337 -10.62 10.44 -8.46
N GLY A 338 -9.41 10.90 -8.13
CA GLY A 338 -8.25 10.02 -7.97
C GLY A 338 -8.11 9.13 -9.21
N THR A 339 -7.99 7.82 -9.02
CA THR A 339 -7.94 6.84 -10.12
C THR A 339 -9.31 6.46 -10.72
N GLY A 340 -10.38 7.18 -10.38
CA GLY A 340 -11.72 7.03 -10.98
C GLY A 340 -12.58 5.90 -10.39
N ASN A 341 -12.31 5.45 -9.16
CA ASN A 341 -13.03 4.31 -8.59
C ASN A 341 -14.51 4.60 -8.31
N LEU A 342 -14.86 5.83 -7.90
CA LEU A 342 -16.25 6.24 -7.65
C LEU A 342 -17.13 6.19 -8.91
N LEU A 343 -16.50 6.33 -10.08
CA LEU A 343 -17.16 6.35 -11.39
C LEU A 343 -17.42 4.93 -11.95
N ALA A 344 -16.91 3.89 -11.29
CA ALA A 344 -17.07 2.50 -11.75
C ALA A 344 -18.55 2.09 -11.76
N GLY A 345 -19.02 1.49 -12.85
CA GLY A 345 -20.41 1.02 -13.00
C GLY A 345 -21.36 2.04 -13.64
N LEU A 346 -20.94 3.30 -13.83
CA LEU A 346 -21.72 4.28 -14.58
C LEU A 346 -21.76 3.93 -16.08
N THR A 347 -22.91 4.14 -16.71
CA THR A 347 -23.25 3.56 -18.03
C THR A 347 -23.21 4.56 -19.18
N ASN A 348 -23.42 5.86 -18.94
CA ASN A 348 -23.39 6.88 -19.99
C ASN A 348 -22.09 7.71 -19.98
N LYS A 349 -21.04 7.20 -20.63
CA LYS A 349 -19.72 7.86 -20.70
C LYS A 349 -19.71 9.27 -21.26
N TYR A 350 -20.72 9.67 -22.04
CA TYR A 350 -20.82 11.02 -22.61
C TYR A 350 -21.23 12.06 -21.56
N ASN A 351 -21.83 11.62 -20.46
CA ASN A 351 -22.26 12.48 -19.37
C ASN A 351 -21.26 12.52 -18.21
N ILE A 352 -20.20 11.71 -18.23
CA ILE A 352 -19.27 11.58 -17.11
C ILE A 352 -18.00 12.40 -17.34
N TYR A 353 -17.63 13.18 -16.34
CA TYR A 353 -16.41 13.97 -16.24
C TYR A 353 -15.64 13.59 -14.97
N ALA A 354 -14.31 13.49 -15.09
CA ALA A 354 -13.43 13.17 -13.98
C ALA A 354 -12.26 14.14 -13.96
N SER A 355 -12.01 14.76 -12.81
CA SER A 355 -10.81 15.57 -12.62
C SER A 355 -10.10 15.26 -11.31
N THR A 356 -8.78 15.39 -11.33
CA THR A 356 -7.90 15.18 -10.18
C THR A 356 -6.68 16.10 -10.30
N LEU A 357 -6.00 16.31 -9.17
CA LEU A 357 -4.78 17.12 -9.12
C LEU A 357 -3.58 16.39 -9.74
N ASP A 358 -3.52 15.06 -9.62
CA ASP A 358 -2.35 14.26 -9.96
C ASP A 358 -2.41 13.71 -11.39
N GLN A 359 -1.39 14.01 -12.21
CA GLN A 359 -1.31 13.54 -13.59
C GLN A 359 -1.13 12.02 -13.68
N ALA A 360 -0.53 11.37 -12.68
CA ALA A 360 -0.42 9.91 -12.66
C ALA A 360 -1.80 9.24 -12.58
N ASP A 361 -2.73 9.82 -11.81
CA ASP A 361 -4.10 9.33 -11.70
C ASP A 361 -4.87 9.48 -13.03
N ILE A 362 -4.63 10.57 -13.76
CA ILE A 362 -5.15 10.78 -15.13
C ILE A 362 -4.66 9.66 -16.06
N ASN A 363 -3.36 9.37 -16.03
CA ASN A 363 -2.77 8.33 -16.86
C ASN A 363 -3.36 6.94 -16.53
N VAL A 364 -3.58 6.64 -15.25
CA VAL A 364 -4.26 5.41 -14.82
C VAL A 364 -5.69 5.34 -15.37
N MET A 365 -6.46 6.42 -15.29
CA MET A 365 -7.81 6.46 -15.85
C MET A 365 -7.80 6.31 -17.38
N HIS A 366 -6.85 6.92 -18.09
CA HIS A 366 -6.69 6.74 -19.54
C HIS A 366 -6.35 5.29 -19.92
N GLU A 367 -5.47 4.65 -19.17
CA GLU A 367 -5.17 3.23 -19.39
C GLU A 367 -6.39 2.35 -19.14
N ARG A 368 -7.18 2.63 -18.09
CA ARG A 368 -8.44 1.91 -17.86
C ARG A 368 -9.39 2.08 -19.03
N ILE A 369 -9.48 3.28 -19.62
CA ILE A 369 -10.28 3.55 -20.82
C ILE A 369 -9.79 2.70 -21.99
N ASP A 370 -8.48 2.62 -22.20
CA ASP A 370 -7.88 1.76 -23.23
C ASP A 370 -8.18 0.27 -23.02
N HIS A 371 -8.42 -0.14 -21.78
CA HIS A 371 -8.85 -1.49 -21.39
C HIS A 371 -10.37 -1.65 -21.19
N GLY A 372 -11.18 -0.69 -21.67
CA GLY A 372 -12.64 -0.82 -21.74
C GLY A 372 -13.43 -0.18 -20.61
N ALA A 373 -12.81 0.63 -19.74
CA ALA A 373 -13.56 1.46 -18.80
C ALA A 373 -14.47 2.46 -19.54
N ASN A 374 -15.68 2.64 -19.02
CA ASN A 374 -16.72 3.42 -19.66
C ASN A 374 -16.60 4.93 -19.39
N LEU A 375 -15.48 5.51 -19.81
CA LEU A 375 -15.17 6.94 -19.71
C LEU A 375 -14.62 7.44 -21.05
N LEU A 376 -14.67 8.75 -21.28
CA LEU A 376 -14.06 9.39 -22.44
C LEU A 376 -12.73 10.03 -22.05
N LYS A 377 -11.66 9.80 -22.83
CA LYS A 377 -10.33 10.37 -22.53
C LYS A 377 -10.37 11.89 -22.43
N ASN A 378 -11.10 12.56 -23.32
CA ASN A 378 -11.25 14.03 -23.30
C ASN A 378 -12.14 14.56 -22.16
N HIS A 379 -12.75 13.69 -21.36
CA HIS A 379 -13.51 14.05 -20.16
C HIS A 379 -12.75 13.74 -18.86
N VAL A 380 -11.54 13.19 -18.98
CA VAL A 380 -10.62 12.94 -17.87
C VAL A 380 -9.47 13.94 -17.98
N PHE A 381 -9.34 14.85 -17.01
CA PHE A 381 -8.41 15.98 -17.11
C PHE A 381 -7.84 16.42 -15.76
N GLN A 382 -6.60 16.91 -15.77
CA GLN A 382 -5.99 17.49 -14.58
C GLN A 382 -6.63 18.84 -14.25
N PHE A 383 -7.07 19.05 -13.01
CA PHE A 383 -7.68 20.30 -12.56
C PHE A 383 -7.55 20.45 -11.04
N ASP A 384 -6.99 21.57 -10.58
CA ASP A 384 -6.98 21.91 -9.17
C ASP A 384 -8.33 22.55 -8.79
N PHE A 385 -9.25 21.73 -8.27
CA PHE A 385 -10.59 22.18 -7.94
C PHE A 385 -10.66 23.28 -6.87
N LEU A 386 -9.59 23.61 -6.13
CA LEU A 386 -9.62 24.71 -5.16
C LEU A 386 -8.83 25.95 -5.60
N ASN A 387 -8.05 25.87 -6.67
CA ASN A 387 -7.20 26.98 -7.11
C ASN A 387 -7.41 27.37 -8.57
N ASP A 388 -7.79 26.44 -9.45
CA ASP A 388 -7.91 26.72 -10.87
C ASP A 388 -9.20 27.46 -11.23
N ASN A 389 -9.12 28.32 -12.25
CA ASN A 389 -10.28 28.97 -12.84
C ASN A 389 -11.07 28.00 -13.74
N PHE A 390 -12.40 28.05 -13.71
CA PHE A 390 -13.26 27.20 -14.56
C PHE A 390 -13.05 27.39 -16.07
N SER A 391 -12.38 28.46 -16.52
CA SER A 391 -11.94 28.60 -17.91
C SER A 391 -10.97 27.51 -18.38
N LYS A 392 -10.32 26.79 -17.45
CA LYS A 392 -9.45 25.64 -17.75
C LYS A 392 -10.20 24.31 -17.94
N LEU A 393 -11.50 24.26 -17.63
CA LEU A 393 -12.29 23.03 -17.80
C LEU A 393 -12.43 22.69 -19.29
N PRO A 394 -12.72 21.42 -19.66
CA PRO A 394 -13.10 21.07 -21.02
C PRO A 394 -14.29 21.92 -21.49
N GLN A 395 -14.27 22.33 -22.77
CA GLN A 395 -15.30 23.22 -23.32
C GLN A 395 -16.72 22.66 -23.15
N SER A 396 -16.89 21.34 -23.23
CA SER A 396 -18.18 20.67 -23.01
C SER A 396 -18.68 20.84 -21.57
N LEU A 397 -17.80 20.73 -20.57
CA LEU A 397 -18.16 20.96 -19.17
C LEU A 397 -18.41 22.45 -18.88
N GLN A 398 -17.63 23.36 -19.49
CA GLN A 398 -17.88 24.80 -19.41
C GLN A 398 -19.29 25.15 -19.93
N ALA A 399 -19.72 24.51 -21.02
CA ALA A 399 -21.06 24.72 -21.59
C ALA A 399 -22.19 24.20 -20.68
N ILE A 400 -21.90 23.22 -19.81
CA ILE A 400 -22.87 22.71 -18.82
C ILE A 400 -22.96 23.67 -17.62
N ILE A 401 -21.83 24.04 -17.01
CA ILE A 401 -21.83 24.85 -15.78
C ILE A 401 -22.31 26.30 -16.01
N ASN A 402 -22.13 26.84 -17.22
CA ASN A 402 -22.52 28.21 -17.55
C ASN A 402 -23.97 28.32 -18.06
N ASP A 403 -24.63 27.21 -18.33
CA ASP A 403 -26.05 27.15 -18.71
C ASP A 403 -26.88 26.75 -17.47
N PRO A 404 -27.74 27.64 -16.93
CA PRO A 404 -28.52 27.33 -15.73
C PRO A 404 -29.35 26.04 -15.84
N LYS A 405 -29.97 25.76 -16.99
CA LYS A 405 -30.83 24.58 -17.16
C LYS A 405 -30.02 23.29 -17.20
N LYS A 406 -28.83 23.33 -17.81
CA LYS A 406 -27.92 22.17 -17.82
C LYS A 406 -27.24 21.97 -16.47
N ARG A 407 -26.90 23.06 -15.79
CA ARG A 407 -26.30 23.03 -14.45
C ARG A 407 -27.24 22.42 -13.40
N GLU A 408 -28.55 22.67 -13.49
CA GLU A 408 -29.54 21.98 -12.65
C GLU A 408 -29.54 20.46 -12.83
N LYS A 409 -29.11 19.98 -14.00
CA LYS A 409 -28.93 18.58 -14.34
C LYS A 409 -27.47 18.10 -14.17
N LEU A 410 -26.63 18.83 -13.43
CA LEU A 410 -25.28 18.40 -13.08
C LEU A 410 -25.25 17.81 -11.67
N VAL A 411 -24.74 16.59 -11.55
CA VAL A 411 -24.40 15.93 -10.30
C VAL A 411 -22.92 16.13 -10.01
N ILE A 412 -22.59 16.83 -8.93
CA ILE A 412 -21.24 16.79 -8.36
C ILE A 412 -21.15 15.53 -7.51
N TYR A 413 -20.47 14.51 -8.05
CA TYR A 413 -20.39 13.18 -7.48
C TYR A 413 -19.04 12.98 -6.83
N ILE A 414 -18.96 13.12 -5.50
CA ILE A 414 -17.70 13.34 -4.83
C ILE A 414 -17.56 12.53 -3.53
N ASN A 415 -16.37 11.96 -3.33
CA ASN A 415 -15.83 11.57 -2.04
C ASN A 415 -14.68 12.53 -1.69
N PRO A 416 -14.94 13.65 -1.00
CA PRO A 416 -13.99 14.75 -0.92
C PRO A 416 -12.78 14.44 -0.03
N PRO A 417 -11.66 15.15 -0.17
CA PRO A 417 -10.49 15.00 0.68
C PRO A 417 -10.73 15.47 2.13
N TYR A 418 -10.37 14.64 3.12
CA TYR A 418 -10.44 14.94 4.56
C TYR A 418 -9.07 15.29 5.14
N ALA A 419 -8.57 16.48 4.82
CA ALA A 419 -7.37 17.05 5.43
C ALA A 419 -7.74 18.18 6.40
N GLU A 420 -7.24 18.15 7.64
CA GLU A 420 -7.36 19.26 8.60
C GLU A 420 -5.99 19.92 8.84
N ALA A 421 -5.96 21.26 8.90
CA ALA A 421 -4.80 21.99 9.38
C ALA A 421 -4.80 22.06 10.92
N ASP A 422 -4.05 21.17 11.58
CA ASP A 422 -3.84 21.22 13.03
C ASP A 422 -2.65 22.14 13.39
N ASN A 423 -2.86 22.99 14.39
CA ASN A 423 -1.88 23.94 14.93
C ASN A 423 -1.58 23.69 16.43
N ARG A 424 -2.10 22.62 17.05
CA ARG A 424 -2.02 22.43 18.51
C ARG A 424 -0.68 21.91 19.05
N ILE A 425 0.24 21.40 18.22
CA ILE A 425 1.47 20.71 18.70
C ILE A 425 2.76 21.28 18.06
N GLY A 426 2.84 22.60 17.83
CA GLY A 426 4.12 23.30 17.56
C GLY A 426 4.78 23.07 16.18
N GLU A 427 4.48 21.97 15.49
CA GLU A 427 4.84 21.70 14.08
C GLU A 427 3.56 21.71 13.22
N GLY A 428 2.82 22.81 13.25
CA GLY A 428 1.55 22.92 12.53
C GLY A 428 1.70 22.71 11.01
N ARG A 429 0.70 22.05 10.40
CA ARG A 429 0.59 21.77 8.95
C ARG A 429 0.47 23.07 8.15
N LYS A 430 1.58 23.78 7.96
CA LYS A 430 1.62 25.03 7.17
C LYS A 430 1.32 24.70 5.70
N GLY A 431 0.22 25.24 5.19
CA GLY A 431 -0.11 25.23 3.75
C GLY A 431 -1.37 24.48 3.34
N VAL A 432 -1.81 23.47 4.11
CA VAL A 432 -2.98 22.63 3.77
C VAL A 432 -4.28 23.44 3.67
N ALA A 433 -4.38 24.54 4.42
CA ALA A 433 -5.57 25.38 4.37
C ALA A 433 -5.52 26.44 3.25
N ASN A 434 -4.39 26.78 2.62
CA ASN A 434 -4.24 28.04 1.87
C ASN A 434 -4.61 27.98 0.37
N SER A 435 -5.80 27.47 0.04
CA SER A 435 -6.32 27.56 -1.34
C SER A 435 -6.88 28.94 -1.69
N GLU A 436 -7.15 29.18 -2.98
CA GLU A 436 -7.89 30.37 -3.44
C GLU A 436 -9.32 30.40 -2.86
N ILE A 437 -9.98 29.25 -2.74
CA ILE A 437 -11.31 29.15 -2.10
C ILE A 437 -11.26 29.48 -0.61
N HIS A 438 -10.22 29.04 0.10
CA HIS A 438 -9.99 29.44 1.49
C HIS A 438 -9.88 30.95 1.61
N LYS A 439 -9.06 31.60 0.77
CA LYS A 439 -8.87 33.06 0.80
C LYS A 439 -10.18 33.79 0.46
N LYS A 440 -10.84 33.40 -0.63
CA LYS A 440 -12.03 34.05 -1.18
C LYS A 440 -13.25 33.96 -0.27
N TYR A 441 -13.49 32.80 0.34
CA TYR A 441 -14.68 32.53 1.17
C TYR A 441 -14.36 32.38 2.65
N SER A 442 -13.20 32.89 3.09
CA SER A 442 -12.69 32.83 4.47
C SER A 442 -13.72 33.29 5.51
N ALA A 443 -14.46 34.36 5.22
CA ALA A 443 -15.47 34.92 6.11
C ALA A 443 -16.74 34.04 6.18
N ASN A 444 -17.10 33.35 5.10
CA ASN A 444 -18.28 32.49 5.03
C ASN A 444 -18.05 31.16 5.74
N MET A 445 -16.84 30.61 5.68
CA MET A 445 -16.51 29.31 6.28
C MET A 445 -16.07 29.40 7.76
N GLY A 446 -15.69 30.58 8.27
CA GLY A 446 -15.29 30.73 9.67
C GLY A 446 -14.09 29.84 10.05
N TYR A 447 -14.20 29.02 11.09
CA TYR A 447 -13.11 28.12 11.52
C TYR A 447 -13.01 26.84 10.68
N THR A 448 -14.11 26.39 10.06
CA THR A 448 -14.17 25.12 9.31
C THR A 448 -13.42 25.20 7.99
N LYS A 449 -13.01 26.38 7.55
CA LYS A 449 -12.14 26.60 6.38
C LYS A 449 -10.81 25.86 6.42
N ARG A 450 -10.40 25.35 7.59
CA ARG A 450 -9.20 24.50 7.76
C ARG A 450 -9.40 23.06 7.29
N GLU A 451 -10.65 22.66 7.06
CA GLU A 451 -11.03 21.36 6.53
C GLU A 451 -11.12 21.43 5.01
N MET A 452 -10.37 20.57 4.33
CA MET A 452 -10.31 20.60 2.87
C MET A 452 -11.68 20.30 2.22
N TYR A 453 -12.43 19.32 2.73
CA TYR A 453 -13.75 19.00 2.20
C TYR A 453 -14.72 20.20 2.27
N ILE A 454 -14.64 21.04 3.31
CA ILE A 454 -15.47 22.24 3.44
C ILE A 454 -15.16 23.22 2.31
N GLN A 455 -13.89 23.36 1.92
CA GLN A 455 -13.52 24.22 0.81
C GLN A 455 -14.11 23.70 -0.51
N PHE A 456 -14.08 22.38 -0.76
CA PHE A 456 -14.72 21.78 -1.93
C PHE A 456 -16.23 22.09 -1.97
N LEU A 457 -16.94 21.84 -0.87
CA LEU A 457 -18.38 22.09 -0.78
C LEU A 457 -18.72 23.57 -0.91
N THR A 458 -17.88 24.45 -0.35
CA THR A 458 -18.03 25.90 -0.43
C THR A 458 -17.91 26.39 -1.88
N ARG A 459 -16.93 25.88 -2.64
CA ARG A 459 -16.81 26.21 -4.06
C ARG A 459 -18.03 25.75 -4.84
N VAL A 460 -18.51 24.54 -4.58
CA VAL A 460 -19.74 24.02 -5.21
C VAL A 460 -20.91 24.97 -4.93
N TYR A 461 -21.14 25.30 -3.67
CA TYR A 461 -22.25 26.15 -3.25
C TYR A 461 -22.23 27.55 -3.88
N PHE A 462 -21.08 28.23 -3.88
CA PHE A 462 -20.99 29.62 -4.34
C PHE A 462 -20.73 29.78 -5.83
N GLU A 463 -20.01 28.85 -6.47
CA GLU A 463 -19.55 29.03 -7.86
C GLU A 463 -20.32 28.17 -8.88
N ILE A 464 -20.98 27.09 -8.45
CA ILE A 464 -21.85 26.26 -9.31
C ILE A 464 -23.17 25.95 -8.58
N PRO A 465 -24.00 26.98 -8.32
CA PRO A 465 -25.23 26.81 -7.57
C PRO A 465 -26.26 25.95 -8.34
N GLN A 466 -27.19 25.34 -7.60
CA GLN A 466 -28.33 24.54 -8.12
C GLN A 466 -27.95 23.17 -8.73
N VAL A 467 -26.69 22.74 -8.59
CA VAL A 467 -26.31 21.35 -8.89
C VAL A 467 -26.89 20.38 -7.86
N VAL A 468 -26.96 19.10 -8.22
CA VAL A 468 -27.16 18.01 -7.26
C VAL A 468 -25.80 17.68 -6.65
N LEU A 469 -25.67 17.84 -5.33
CA LEU A 469 -24.45 17.45 -4.61
C LEU A 469 -24.61 16.04 -4.04
N ALA A 470 -23.91 15.08 -4.65
CA ALA A 470 -23.85 13.70 -4.20
C ALA A 470 -22.54 13.47 -3.41
N ASN A 471 -22.55 13.87 -2.14
CA ASN A 471 -21.40 13.81 -1.24
C ASN A 471 -21.47 12.56 -0.35
N PHE A 472 -20.54 11.61 -0.55
CA PHE A 472 -20.48 10.37 0.22
C PHE A 472 -19.31 10.45 1.20
N SER A 473 -19.62 10.49 2.50
CA SER A 473 -18.69 10.93 3.53
C SER A 473 -18.89 10.27 4.89
N THR A 474 -17.86 10.36 5.75
CA THR A 474 -18.00 10.02 7.17
C THR A 474 -18.85 11.08 7.90
N LEU A 475 -19.46 10.70 9.04
CA LEU A 475 -20.41 11.49 9.82
C LEU A 475 -19.96 12.92 10.21
N LYS A 476 -18.66 13.25 10.14
CA LYS A 476 -18.10 14.59 10.48
C LYS A 476 -18.79 15.70 9.67
N ASN A 477 -19.24 15.42 8.44
CA ASN A 477 -19.86 16.41 7.54
C ASN A 477 -21.28 16.82 7.93
N LEU A 478 -22.01 15.99 8.69
CA LEU A 478 -23.39 16.29 9.10
C LEU A 478 -23.46 17.09 10.41
N GLN A 479 -22.31 17.36 11.04
CA GLN A 479 -22.19 18.04 12.32
C GLN A 479 -21.46 19.39 12.21
N ALA A 480 -21.00 19.76 11.01
CA ALA A 480 -20.17 20.94 10.75
C ALA A 480 -20.96 22.20 10.41
#